data_AF-A0A1F9BSU3-F1
#
_entry.id   AF-A0A1F9BSU3-F1
#
_cell.length_a   1.000
_cell.length_b   1.000
_cell.length_c   1.000
_cell.angle_alpha   90.00
_cell.angle_beta   90.00
_cell.angle_gamma   90.00
#
_symmetry.space_group_name_H-M   'P 1'
#
loop_
_entity.id
_entity.type
_entity.pdbx_description
1 polymer ?
#
loop_
_entity_poly.entity_id
_entity_poly.type
_entity_poly.pdbx_seq_one_letter_code
_entity_poly.pdbx_strand_id
1 'polypeptide(L)'
;MAKETKGGKWTSDLVLDLYSSLLSEVWEVVSALIGEAILELLFNLSIKKIGEKYPFLNSLKVSEEGISLEKMREDYRSMPPVEIHRGFQSLFNHLLNLFSALTEGVISREVFPKVFPKVREAERLVSQK
;
A
#
# COMPACT_ATOMS: atom_id res chain seq x y z
N MET A 1 26.47 24.82 -3.60
CA MET A 1 25.53 24.53 -4.70
C MET A 1 24.98 23.14 -4.51
N ALA A 2 23.79 23.03 -3.92
CA ALA A 2 23.13 21.76 -3.65
C ALA A 2 22.58 21.16 -4.96
N LYS A 3 23.20 20.09 -5.46
CA LYS A 3 22.57 19.19 -6.45
C LYS A 3 21.60 18.28 -5.71
N GLU A 4 20.51 18.83 -5.20
CA GLU A 4 19.41 18.02 -4.68
C GLU A 4 18.55 17.48 -5.83
N THR A 5 18.73 16.20 -6.13
CA THR A 5 17.69 15.16 -6.09
C THR A 5 16.27 15.45 -6.61
N LYS A 6 16.06 16.36 -7.58
CA LYS A 6 14.74 16.58 -8.21
C LYS A 6 14.14 15.29 -8.81
N GLY A 7 14.97 14.39 -9.34
CA GLY A 7 14.50 13.10 -9.88
C GLY A 7 14.07 12.08 -8.81
N GLY A 8 14.69 12.08 -7.63
CA GLY A 8 14.35 11.17 -6.51
C GLY A 8 12.99 11.43 -5.91
N LYS A 9 12.71 12.72 -5.69
CA LYS A 9 11.46 13.21 -5.09
C LYS A 9 10.26 12.95 -5.98
N TRP A 10 10.37 13.19 -7.29
CA TRP A 10 9.28 12.91 -8.24
C TRP A 10 8.95 11.41 -8.31
N THR A 11 9.96 10.53 -8.36
CA THR A 11 9.68 9.08 -8.39
C THR A 11 9.01 8.58 -7.11
N SER A 12 9.32 9.16 -5.95
CA SER A 12 8.70 8.77 -4.68
C SER A 12 7.23 9.19 -4.63
N ASP A 13 6.93 10.42 -5.05
CA ASP A 13 5.56 10.92 -5.13
C ASP A 13 4.72 10.05 -6.09
N LEU A 14 5.26 9.66 -7.25
CA LEU A 14 4.58 8.76 -8.21
C LEU A 14 4.28 7.38 -7.63
N VAL A 15 5.24 6.77 -6.93
CA VAL A 15 5.05 5.46 -6.29
C VAL A 15 3.99 5.56 -5.19
N LEU A 16 3.96 6.65 -4.42
CA LEU A 16 2.93 6.88 -3.41
C LEU A 16 1.54 7.08 -4.02
N ASP A 17 1.42 7.81 -5.13
CA ASP A 17 0.16 8.00 -5.84
C ASP A 17 -0.41 6.67 -6.34
N LEU A 18 0.45 5.84 -6.92
CA LEU A 18 0.08 4.50 -7.39
C LEU A 18 -0.43 3.63 -6.24
N TYR A 19 0.27 3.60 -5.11
CA TYR A 19 -0.16 2.81 -3.95
C TYR A 19 -1.39 3.38 -3.25
N SER A 20 -1.54 4.70 -3.19
CA SER A 20 -2.74 5.36 -2.68
C SER A 20 -3.96 4.92 -3.50
N SER A 21 -3.85 4.98 -4.82
CA SER A 21 -4.92 4.56 -5.72
C SER A 21 -5.20 3.05 -5.61
N LEU A 22 -4.16 2.23 -5.43
CA LEU A 22 -4.36 0.79 -5.21
C LEU A 22 -5.07 0.49 -3.89
N LEU A 23 -4.70 1.18 -2.81
CA LEU A 23 -5.34 0.99 -1.50
C LEU A 23 -6.82 1.35 -1.56
N SER A 24 -7.20 2.45 -2.22
CA SER A 24 -8.61 2.81 -2.43
C SER A 24 -9.35 1.73 -3.22
N GLU A 25 -8.78 1.25 -4.32
CA GLU A 25 -9.42 0.20 -5.14
C GLU A 25 -9.59 -1.13 -4.39
N VAL A 26 -8.60 -1.53 -3.58
CA VAL A 26 -8.71 -2.72 -2.74
C VAL A 26 -9.74 -2.50 -1.64
N TRP A 27 -9.78 -1.30 -1.04
CA TRP A 27 -10.77 -0.97 -0.03
C TRP A 27 -12.19 -1.17 -0.57
N GLU A 28 -12.52 -0.52 -1.68
CA GLU A 28 -13.86 -0.58 -2.29
C GLU A 28 -14.30 -2.01 -2.64
N VAL A 29 -13.40 -2.83 -3.20
CA VAL A 29 -13.74 -4.21 -3.59
C VAL A 29 -13.94 -5.08 -2.38
N VAL A 30 -13.02 -5.01 -1.42
CA VAL A 30 -13.02 -5.93 -0.30
C VAL A 30 -14.10 -5.54 0.72
N SER A 31 -14.37 -4.26 0.92
CA SER A 31 -15.43 -3.81 1.83
C SER A 31 -16.80 -4.32 1.37
N ALA A 32 -17.05 -4.35 0.06
CA ALA A 32 -18.27 -4.92 -0.50
C ALA A 32 -18.43 -6.44 -0.23
N LEU A 33 -17.35 -7.16 0.10
CA LEU A 33 -17.36 -8.61 0.32
C LEU A 33 -17.41 -8.99 1.81
N ILE A 34 -16.73 -8.23 2.69
CA ILE A 34 -16.60 -8.58 4.12
C ILE A 34 -17.02 -7.45 5.07
N GLY A 35 -17.44 -6.30 4.56
CA GLY A 35 -17.78 -5.12 5.35
C GLY A 35 -16.55 -4.31 5.77
N GLU A 36 -16.77 -3.00 5.95
CA GLU A 36 -15.75 -2.01 6.30
C GLU A 36 -15.09 -2.31 7.64
N ALA A 37 -15.86 -2.68 8.67
CA ALA A 37 -15.33 -2.94 10.00
C ALA A 37 -14.34 -4.12 10.03
N ILE A 38 -14.63 -5.20 9.30
CA ILE A 38 -13.71 -6.35 9.20
C ILE A 38 -12.47 -5.94 8.40
N LEU A 39 -12.66 -5.19 7.32
CA LEU A 39 -11.55 -4.73 6.50
C LEU A 39 -10.61 -3.78 7.24
N GLU A 40 -11.17 -2.82 7.99
CA GLU A 40 -10.42 -1.94 8.88
C GLU A 40 -9.56 -2.75 9.86
N LEU A 41 -10.17 -3.74 10.54
CA LEU A 41 -9.45 -4.59 11.47
C LEU A 41 -8.29 -5.34 10.79
N LEU A 42 -8.52 -5.93 9.61
CA LEU A 42 -7.48 -6.64 8.86
C LEU A 42 -6.33 -5.72 8.44
N PHE A 43 -6.65 -4.49 8.00
CA PHE A 43 -5.66 -3.48 7.68
C PHE A 43 -4.87 -3.05 8.91
N ASN A 44 -5.51 -2.74 10.03
CA ASN A 44 -4.85 -2.35 11.27
C ASN A 44 -3.91 -3.45 11.80
N LEU A 45 -4.34 -4.71 11.76
CA LEU A 45 -3.50 -5.85 12.13
C LEU A 45 -2.30 -6.01 11.19
N SER A 46 -2.53 -5.85 9.88
CA SER A 46 -1.48 -5.97 8.87
C SER A 46 -0.47 -4.84 8.97
N ILE A 47 -0.93 -3.60 9.15
CA ILE A 47 -0.08 -2.42 9.35
C ILE A 47 0.76 -2.60 10.60
N LYS A 48 0.18 -3.02 11.72
CA LYS A 48 0.93 -3.26 12.96
C LYS A 48 2.03 -4.31 12.75
N LYS A 49 1.72 -5.43 12.08
CA LYS A 49 2.68 -6.51 11.83
C LYS A 49 3.81 -6.10 10.88
N ILE A 50 3.45 -5.52 9.73
CA ILE A 50 4.43 -5.16 8.70
C ILE A 50 5.19 -3.87 9.09
N GLY A 51 4.56 -3.02 9.88
CA GLY A 51 5.10 -1.79 10.45
C GLY A 51 6.28 -2.02 11.41
N GLU A 52 6.44 -3.21 11.97
CA GLU A 52 7.66 -3.58 12.72
C GLU A 52 8.91 -3.53 11.83
N LYS A 53 8.77 -3.96 10.57
CA LYS A 53 9.85 -3.95 9.57
C LYS A 53 9.91 -2.66 8.77
N TYR A 54 8.76 -2.06 8.48
CA TYR A 54 8.64 -0.83 7.69
C TYR A 54 7.86 0.24 8.49
N PRO A 55 8.52 0.98 9.41
CA PRO A 55 7.85 1.86 10.37
C PRO A 55 6.95 2.94 9.75
N PHE A 56 7.25 3.38 8.53
CA PHE A 56 6.46 4.40 7.83
C PHE A 56 4.98 3.98 7.63
N LEU A 57 4.71 2.67 7.50
CA LEU A 57 3.35 2.15 7.32
C LEU A 57 2.46 2.42 8.53
N ASN A 58 3.04 2.59 9.73
CA ASN A 58 2.29 2.96 10.94
C ASN A 58 1.70 4.37 10.87
N SER A 59 2.06 5.16 9.85
CA SER A 59 1.52 6.50 9.62
C SER A 59 0.27 6.48 8.74
N LEU A 60 -0.08 5.32 8.18
CA LEU A 60 -1.35 5.12 7.49
C LEU A 60 -2.49 5.25 8.51
N LYS A 61 -3.51 6.03 8.14
CA LYS A 61 -4.77 6.06 8.89
C LYS A 61 -5.76 5.16 8.17
N VAL A 62 -6.40 4.29 8.93
CA VAL A 62 -7.45 3.39 8.47
C VAL A 62 -8.67 3.62 9.33
N SER A 63 -9.82 3.78 8.70
CA SER A 63 -11.13 3.84 9.32
C SER A 63 -12.16 3.21 8.39
N GLU A 64 -13.41 3.08 8.81
CA GLU A 64 -14.48 2.54 7.96
C GLU A 64 -14.67 3.33 6.64
N GLU A 65 -14.30 4.61 6.59
CA GLU A 65 -14.34 5.43 5.39
C GLU A 65 -13.20 5.15 4.39
N GLY A 66 -12.16 4.41 4.79
CA GLY A 66 -11.04 4.07 3.92
C GLY A 66 -9.66 4.27 4.52
N ILE A 67 -8.68 4.48 3.63
CA ILE A 67 -7.26 4.56 3.97
C ILE A 67 -6.69 5.88 3.51
N SER A 68 -6.01 6.59 4.42
CA SER A 68 -5.33 7.86 4.14
C SER A 68 -3.82 7.78 4.31
N LEU A 69 -3.10 8.35 3.34
CA LEU A 69 -1.64 8.46 3.30
C LEU A 69 -1.14 9.88 3.65
N GLU A 70 -2.01 10.80 4.06
CA GLU A 70 -1.65 12.23 4.23
C GLU A 70 -0.45 12.42 5.17
N LYS A 71 -0.52 11.88 6.40
CA LYS A 71 0.60 11.92 7.36
C LYS A 71 1.87 11.29 6.79
N MET A 72 1.72 10.17 6.08
CA MET A 72 2.87 9.49 5.48
C MET A 72 3.55 10.38 4.41
N ARG A 73 2.78 11.12 3.62
CA ARG A 73 3.32 12.04 2.60
C ARG A 73 4.03 13.23 3.22
N GLU A 74 3.67 13.63 4.43
CA GLU A 74 4.36 14.69 5.18
C GLU A 74 5.68 14.16 5.76
N ASP A 75 5.62 13.02 6.45
CA ASP A 75 6.73 12.51 7.26
C ASP A 75 7.79 11.75 6.44
N TYR A 76 7.42 11.15 5.30
CA TYR A 76 8.27 10.20 4.57
C TYR A 76 8.43 10.52 3.07
N ARG A 77 8.16 11.76 2.65
CA ARG A 77 8.30 12.18 1.23
C ARG A 77 9.70 12.01 0.66
N SER A 78 10.72 12.06 1.51
CA SER A 78 12.12 11.93 1.15
C SER A 78 12.62 10.47 1.13
N MET A 79 11.76 9.52 1.48
CA MET A 79 12.14 8.10 1.53
C MET A 79 12.46 7.57 0.12
N PRO A 80 13.47 6.69 -0.03
CA PRO A 80 13.76 6.07 -1.31
C PRO A 80 12.54 5.33 -1.90
N PRO A 81 12.21 5.50 -3.19
CA PRO A 81 11.08 4.82 -3.84
C PRO A 81 11.08 3.31 -3.66
N VAL A 82 12.28 2.69 -3.63
CA VAL A 82 12.46 1.25 -3.43
C VAL A 82 11.99 0.79 -2.05
N GLU A 83 12.22 1.58 -1.01
CA GLU A 83 11.81 1.25 0.35
C GLU A 83 10.29 1.40 0.52
N ILE A 84 9.73 2.45 -0.09
CA ILE A 84 8.27 2.65 -0.18
C ILE A 84 7.62 1.44 -0.88
N HIS A 85 8.14 1.05 -2.04
CA HIS A 85 7.64 -0.09 -2.82
C HIS A 85 7.70 -1.40 -2.03
N ARG A 86 8.84 -1.70 -1.40
CA ARG A 86 9.02 -2.91 -0.59
C ARG A 86 8.05 -2.98 0.59
N GLY A 87 7.82 -1.87 1.27
CA GLY A 87 6.88 -1.82 2.39
C GLY A 87 5.45 -2.09 1.94
N PHE A 88 4.96 -1.38 0.92
CA PHE A 88 3.60 -1.61 0.40
C PHE A 88 3.44 -2.99 -0.22
N GLN A 89 4.41 -3.48 -0.99
CA GLN A 89 4.37 -4.84 -1.54
C GLN A 89 4.27 -5.89 -0.42
N SER A 90 5.01 -5.71 0.67
CA SER A 90 4.93 -6.60 1.84
C SER A 90 3.56 -6.53 2.51
N LEU A 91 2.97 -5.34 2.62
CA LEU A 91 1.61 -5.14 3.15
C LEU A 91 0.56 -5.87 2.29
N PHE A 92 0.58 -5.66 0.97
CA PHE A 92 -0.38 -6.30 0.06
C PHE A 92 -0.25 -7.83 0.07
N ASN A 93 0.97 -8.36 0.05
CA ASN A 93 1.18 -9.80 0.14
C ASN A 93 0.58 -10.37 1.44
N HIS A 94 0.72 -9.65 2.56
CA HIS A 94 0.15 -10.09 3.82
C HIS A 94 -1.38 -10.04 3.81
N LEU A 95 -1.97 -8.95 3.32
CA LEU A 95 -3.42 -8.80 3.18
C LEU A 95 -4.03 -9.87 2.27
N LEU A 96 -3.42 -10.16 1.12
CA LEU A 96 -3.88 -11.20 0.19
C LEU A 96 -3.84 -12.60 0.82
N ASN A 97 -2.88 -12.86 1.70
CA ASN A 97 -2.84 -14.11 2.47
C ASN A 97 -3.99 -14.17 3.49
N LEU A 98 -4.29 -13.06 4.19
CA LEU A 98 -5.41 -12.99 5.12
C LEU A 98 -6.76 -13.15 4.40
N PHE A 99 -6.94 -12.46 3.27
CA PHE A 99 -8.12 -12.57 2.43
C PHE A 99 -8.30 -14.00 1.90
N SER A 100 -7.22 -14.61 1.41
CA SER A 100 -7.26 -16.01 0.96
C SER A 100 -7.68 -16.96 2.07
N ALA A 101 -7.17 -16.76 3.29
CA ALA A 101 -7.51 -17.58 4.44
C ALA A 101 -8.94 -17.38 4.93
N LEU A 102 -9.46 -16.14 4.90
CA LEU A 102 -10.79 -15.80 5.39
C LEU A 102 -11.90 -16.28 4.45
N THR A 103 -11.67 -16.25 3.15
CA THR A 103 -12.73 -16.51 2.15
C THR A 103 -12.40 -17.65 1.19
N GLU A 104 -11.50 -18.56 1.58
CA GLU A 104 -11.04 -19.68 0.73
C GLU A 104 -10.60 -19.21 -0.68
N GLY A 105 -10.01 -18.02 -0.75
CA GLY A 105 -9.51 -17.43 -2.00
C GLY A 105 -10.51 -16.63 -2.86
N VAL A 106 -11.79 -16.49 -2.46
CA VAL A 106 -12.78 -15.68 -3.22
C VAL A 106 -12.35 -14.23 -3.36
N ILE A 107 -12.03 -13.55 -2.25
CA ILE A 107 -11.58 -12.15 -2.28
C ILE A 107 -10.30 -12.02 -3.13
N SER A 108 -9.36 -12.94 -2.98
CA SER A 108 -8.09 -12.87 -3.68
C SER A 108 -8.27 -12.88 -5.19
N ARG A 109 -9.24 -13.63 -5.73
CA ARG A 109 -9.56 -13.63 -7.17
C ARG A 109 -10.07 -12.29 -7.68
N GLU A 110 -10.80 -11.54 -6.86
CA GLU A 110 -11.31 -10.20 -7.20
C GLU A 110 -10.22 -9.10 -7.05
N VAL A 111 -9.33 -9.27 -6.07
CA VAL A 111 -8.30 -8.27 -5.73
C VAL A 111 -7.04 -8.41 -6.58
N PHE A 112 -6.61 -9.64 -6.91
CA PHE A 112 -5.38 -9.87 -7.67
C PHE A 112 -5.31 -9.13 -9.02
N PRO A 113 -6.39 -9.09 -9.84
CA PRO A 113 -6.38 -8.35 -11.09
C PRO A 113 -6.12 -6.85 -10.93
N LYS A 114 -6.44 -6.25 -9.78
CA LYS A 114 -6.18 -4.83 -9.48
C LYS A 114 -4.80 -4.59 -8.87
N VAL A 115 -4.38 -5.46 -7.96
CA VAL A 115 -3.08 -5.35 -7.26
C VAL A 115 -1.90 -5.60 -8.20
N PHE A 116 -1.95 -6.67 -8.98
CA PHE A 116 -0.76 -7.13 -9.72
C PHE A 116 -0.25 -6.13 -10.76
N PRO A 117 -1.10 -5.48 -11.59
CA PRO A 117 -0.63 -4.49 -12.56
C PRO A 117 0.06 -3.30 -11.89
N LYS A 118 -0.51 -2.78 -10.80
CA LYS A 118 0.04 -1.62 -10.08
C LYS A 118 1.36 -1.96 -9.39
N VAL A 119 1.46 -3.11 -8.75
CA VAL A 119 2.73 -3.57 -8.16
C VAL A 119 3.84 -3.68 -9.22
N ARG A 120 3.53 -4.22 -10.41
CA ARG A 120 4.49 -4.29 -11.53
C ARG A 120 4.87 -2.93 -12.09
N GLU A 121 3.94 -1.98 -12.13
CA GLU A 121 4.22 -0.61 -12.56
C GLU A 121 5.14 0.10 -11.55
N ALA A 122 4.88 -0.05 -10.25
CA ALA A 122 5.78 0.44 -9.20
C ALA A 122 7.19 -0.19 -9.33
N GLU A 123 7.28 -1.50 -9.56
CA GLU A 123 8.55 -2.19 -9.78
C GLU A 123 9.32 -1.62 -10.98
N ARG A 124 8.63 -1.29 -12.08
CA ARG A 124 9.23 -0.63 -13.25
C ARG A 124 9.76 0.76 -12.94
N LEU A 125 8.99 1.58 -12.22
CA LEU A 125 9.41 2.92 -11.82
C LEU A 125 10.64 2.89 -10.91
N VAL A 126 10.73 1.88 -10.04
CA VAL A 126 11.87 1.70 -9.14
C VAL A 126 13.09 1.15 -9.87
N SER A 127 12.90 0.27 -10.87
CA SER A 127 14.00 -0.38 -11.63
C SER A 127 14.62 0.50 -12.71
N GLN A 128 14.00 1.62 -13.10
CA GLN A 128 14.51 2.55 -14.11
C GLN A 128 15.58 3.54 -13.59
N LYS A 129 16.20 3.26 -12.43
CA LYS A 129 17.24 4.10 -11.82
C LYS A 129 18.50 3.33 -11.46
#